data_AF-A0A4Q1BUR0-F1
#
_entry.id   AF-A0A4Q1BUR0-F1
#
_cell.length_a   1.000
_cell.length_b   1.000
_cell.length_c   1.000
_cell.angle_alpha   90.00
_cell.angle_beta   90.00
_cell.angle_gamma   90.00
#
_symmetry.space_group_name_H-M   'P 1'
#
loop_
_entity.id
_entity.type
_entity.pdbx_description
1 polymer ?
#
loop_
_entity_poly.entity_id
_entity_poly.type
_entity_poly.pdbx_seq_one_letter_code
_entity_poly.pdbx_strand_id
1 'polypeptide(L)'
;METDLAATAAARKERLIALRKRKDAHEHGEKNGGPSHFTFKQRNFDPETRQVRQRDRDNGEDTVEKAVEGLAEEIIKEDELKRAEELDLFNIQPKRVNWDLKRDLNNRMMKLERKTNEAISVIFRSRLQSMKKDSNDRGVDLVASINAAEHERDQAAADAEMEGNDSD
;
A
#
# COMPACT_ATOMS: atom_id res chain seq x y z
N MET A 1 -76.95 -15.49 -46.32
CA MET A 1 -75.60 -15.04 -46.00
C MET A 1 -74.94 -16.06 -45.08
N GLU A 2 -74.53 -17.23 -45.62
CA GLU A 2 -73.88 -18.31 -44.83
C GLU A 2 -72.85 -19.12 -45.65
N THR A 3 -72.11 -18.47 -46.56
CA THR A 3 -71.06 -19.16 -47.36
C THR A 3 -69.67 -18.54 -47.25
N ASP A 4 -69.49 -17.53 -46.39
CA ASP A 4 -68.23 -16.74 -46.36
C ASP A 4 -67.18 -17.26 -45.38
N LEU A 5 -67.55 -17.99 -44.32
CA LEU A 5 -66.58 -18.50 -43.34
C LEU A 5 -65.70 -19.63 -43.91
N ALA A 6 -66.30 -20.55 -44.67
CA ALA A 6 -65.56 -21.62 -45.33
C ALA A 6 -64.63 -21.07 -46.43
N ALA A 7 -65.11 -20.10 -47.22
CA ALA A 7 -64.32 -19.46 -48.27
C ALA A 7 -63.16 -18.62 -47.72
N THR A 8 -63.38 -17.85 -46.64
CA THR A 8 -62.32 -17.09 -45.96
C THR A 8 -61.29 -17.99 -45.30
N ALA A 9 -61.70 -19.12 -44.72
CA ALA A 9 -60.78 -20.12 -44.17
C ALA A 9 -59.93 -20.78 -45.27
N ALA A 10 -60.51 -21.11 -46.42
CA ALA A 10 -59.78 -21.63 -47.57
C ALA A 10 -58.75 -20.61 -48.11
N ALA A 11 -59.16 -19.36 -48.30
CA ALA A 11 -58.26 -18.29 -48.75
C ALA A 11 -57.11 -18.02 -47.75
N ARG A 12 -57.37 -18.10 -46.44
CA ARG A 12 -56.32 -18.01 -45.41
C ARG A 12 -55.38 -19.21 -45.46
N LYS A 13 -55.91 -20.42 -45.64
CA LYS A 13 -55.12 -21.66 -45.76
C LYS A 13 -54.19 -21.59 -46.97
N GLU A 14 -54.69 -21.14 -48.12
CA GLU A 14 -53.90 -20.95 -49.33
C GLU A 14 -52.80 -19.89 -49.16
N ARG A 15 -53.12 -18.74 -48.55
CA ARG A 15 -52.11 -17.71 -48.22
C ARG A 15 -51.02 -18.24 -47.29
N LEU A 16 -51.39 -19.02 -46.26
CA LEU A 16 -50.43 -19.62 -45.34
C LEU A 16 -49.55 -20.67 -46.03
N ILE A 17 -50.11 -21.47 -46.95
CA ILE A 17 -49.34 -22.43 -47.75
C ILE A 17 -48.37 -21.69 -48.68
N ALA A 18 -48.79 -20.60 -49.32
CA ALA A 18 -47.92 -19.78 -50.16
C ALA A 18 -46.76 -19.15 -49.37
N LEU A 19 -47.04 -18.63 -48.16
CA LEU A 19 -46.00 -18.11 -47.27
C LEU A 19 -45.04 -19.20 -46.79
N ARG A 20 -45.54 -20.41 -46.52
CA ARG A 20 -44.70 -21.55 -46.13
C ARG A 20 -43.79 -22.00 -47.26
N LYS A 21 -44.32 -22.16 -48.48
CA LYS A 21 -43.52 -22.45 -49.68
C LYS A 21 -42.46 -21.37 -49.94
N ARG A 22 -42.77 -20.08 -49.72
CA ARG A 22 -41.80 -18.99 -49.85
C ARG A 22 -40.70 -19.04 -48.79
N LYS A 23 -41.03 -19.43 -47.56
CA LYS A 23 -40.06 -19.65 -46.48
C LYS A 23 -39.13 -20.82 -46.81
N ASP A 24 -39.68 -21.95 -47.25
CA ASP A 24 -38.92 -23.14 -47.60
C ASP A 24 -37.98 -22.86 -48.81
N ALA A 25 -38.45 -22.12 -49.82
CA ALA A 25 -37.62 -21.68 -50.95
C ALA A 25 -36.46 -20.74 -50.53
N HIS A 26 -36.66 -19.91 -49.50
CA HIS A 26 -35.61 -19.08 -48.94
C HIS A 26 -34.60 -19.90 -48.12
N GLU A 27 -35.04 -20.95 -47.40
CA GLU A 27 -34.15 -21.86 -46.65
C GLU A 27 -33.28 -22.73 -47.59
N HIS A 28 -33.76 -23.04 -48.80
CA HIS A 28 -33.05 -23.85 -49.80
C HIS A 28 -32.26 -23.05 -50.87
N GLY A 29 -32.22 -21.73 -50.80
CA GLY A 29 -31.24 -20.92 -51.54
C GLY A 29 -31.37 -20.87 -53.07
N GLU A 30 -32.53 -21.17 -53.66
CA GLU A 30 -32.74 -20.97 -55.10
C GLU A 30 -32.92 -19.47 -55.42
N LYS A 31 -31.84 -18.83 -55.89
CA LYS A 31 -31.84 -17.44 -56.38
C LYS A 31 -32.21 -17.41 -57.87
N ASN A 32 -33.50 -17.44 -58.20
CA ASN A 32 -33.97 -17.03 -59.52
C ASN A 32 -34.48 -15.59 -59.47
N GLY A 33 -33.88 -14.74 -60.31
CA GLY A 33 -33.87 -13.28 -60.21
C GLY A 33 -35.22 -12.58 -60.44
N GLY A 34 -35.50 -11.61 -59.55
CA GLY A 34 -36.52 -10.56 -59.66
C GLY A 34 -36.37 -9.60 -58.47
N PRO A 35 -36.59 -8.28 -58.62
CA PRO A 35 -35.94 -7.25 -57.80
C PRO A 35 -36.43 -7.22 -56.34
N SER A 36 -35.46 -7.23 -55.43
CA SER A 36 -35.51 -6.75 -54.04
C SER A 36 -36.81 -7.04 -53.27
N HIS A 37 -36.96 -8.24 -52.72
CA HIS A 37 -38.01 -8.50 -51.73
C HIS A 37 -37.42 -8.99 -50.41
N PHE A 38 -37.02 -8.02 -49.59
CA PHE A 38 -36.85 -8.11 -48.14
C PHE A 38 -36.47 -9.50 -47.62
N THR A 39 -35.20 -9.86 -47.73
CA THR A 39 -34.63 -10.84 -46.81
C THR A 39 -34.87 -10.27 -45.40
N PHE A 40 -35.74 -10.88 -44.61
CA PHE A 40 -35.98 -10.45 -43.24
C PHE A 40 -34.69 -10.63 -42.45
N LYS A 41 -33.87 -9.58 -42.38
CA LYS A 41 -32.70 -9.54 -41.51
C LYS A 41 -33.25 -9.59 -40.10
N GLN A 42 -33.15 -10.74 -39.45
CA GLN A 42 -33.55 -10.90 -38.08
C GLN A 42 -32.61 -10.03 -37.25
N ARG A 43 -33.11 -8.89 -36.76
CA ARG A 43 -32.27 -7.86 -36.12
C ARG A 43 -31.56 -8.38 -34.87
N ASN A 44 -32.19 -9.33 -34.18
CA ASN A 44 -31.77 -9.85 -32.87
C ASN A 44 -31.51 -11.37 -32.87
N PHE A 45 -31.47 -12.05 -34.01
CA PHE A 45 -31.23 -13.50 -34.04
C PHE A 45 -29.98 -13.79 -34.87
N ASP A 46 -29.15 -14.67 -34.33
CA ASP A 46 -27.95 -15.14 -34.99
C ASP A 46 -28.19 -16.51 -35.63
N PRO A 47 -28.09 -16.63 -36.98
CA PRO A 47 -28.42 -17.87 -37.68
C PRO A 47 -27.47 -19.04 -37.40
N GLU A 48 -26.24 -18.78 -36.98
CA GLU A 48 -25.25 -19.84 -36.70
C GLU A 48 -25.47 -20.45 -35.31
N THR A 49 -25.61 -19.61 -34.30
CA THR A 49 -25.82 -20.04 -32.90
C THR A 49 -27.28 -20.35 -32.58
N ARG A 50 -28.23 -19.96 -33.45
CA ARG A 50 -29.68 -20.03 -33.26
C ARG A 50 -30.16 -19.39 -31.95
N GLN A 51 -29.39 -18.44 -31.43
CA GLN A 51 -29.69 -17.74 -30.19
C GLN A 51 -29.95 -16.25 -30.45
N VAL A 52 -30.37 -15.54 -29.40
CA VAL A 52 -30.45 -14.09 -29.43
C VAL A 52 -29.04 -13.55 -29.69
N ARG A 53 -28.91 -12.70 -30.71
CA ARG A 53 -27.68 -12.01 -31.06
C ARG A 53 -27.25 -11.18 -29.84
N GLN A 54 -26.30 -11.71 -29.08
CA GLN A 54 -25.66 -10.97 -28.02
C GLN A 54 -24.80 -9.90 -28.69
N ARG A 55 -24.96 -8.64 -28.27
CA ARG A 55 -24.00 -7.61 -28.62
C ARG A 55 -22.69 -8.04 -27.95
N ASP A 56 -21.60 -8.11 -28.70
CA ASP A 56 -20.26 -8.26 -28.13
C ASP A 56 -20.07 -7.08 -27.17
N ARG A 57 -20.44 -7.32 -25.91
CA ARG A 57 -19.99 -6.48 -24.83
C ARG A 57 -18.56 -6.91 -24.71
N ASP A 58 -17.63 -6.03 -25.07
CA ASP A 58 -16.28 -6.12 -24.52
C ASP A 58 -16.49 -6.42 -23.05
N ASN A 59 -16.05 -7.59 -22.63
CA ASN A 59 -16.24 -8.09 -21.28
C ASN A 59 -15.38 -7.21 -20.39
N GLY A 60 -15.91 -6.02 -20.06
CA GLY A 60 -15.20 -4.88 -19.47
C GLY A 60 -14.06 -5.38 -18.61
N GLU A 61 -12.85 -5.25 -19.13
CA GLU A 61 -11.66 -5.86 -18.54
C GLU A 61 -11.34 -5.22 -17.18
N ASP A 62 -11.97 -4.09 -16.89
CA ASP A 62 -11.74 -3.25 -15.72
C ASP A 62 -13.04 -3.10 -14.91
N THR A 63 -13.43 -4.16 -14.19
CA THR A 63 -14.52 -4.10 -13.19
C THR A 63 -13.94 -4.31 -11.80
N VAL A 64 -14.48 -3.63 -10.78
CA VAL A 64 -13.97 -3.69 -9.39
C VAL A 64 -13.97 -5.12 -8.86
N GLU A 65 -14.93 -5.93 -9.30
CA GLU A 65 -15.05 -7.35 -8.96
C GLU A 65 -13.84 -8.15 -9.43
N LYS A 66 -13.30 -7.86 -10.64
CA LYS A 66 -12.08 -8.50 -11.16
C LYS A 66 -10.83 -7.99 -10.47
N ALA A 67 -10.80 -6.72 -10.10
CA ALA A 67 -9.67 -6.13 -9.37
C ALA A 67 -9.54 -6.64 -7.93
N VAL A 68 -10.65 -7.06 -7.33
CA VAL A 68 -10.71 -7.59 -5.94
C VAL A 68 -10.72 -9.12 -5.92
N GLU A 69 -10.92 -9.77 -7.07
CA GLU A 69 -10.82 -11.23 -7.22
C GLU A 69 -9.42 -11.70 -6.79
N GLY A 70 -9.37 -12.58 -5.78
CA GLY A 70 -8.12 -13.12 -5.24
C GLY A 70 -7.47 -12.33 -4.09
N LEU A 71 -7.84 -11.07 -3.85
CA LEU A 71 -7.29 -10.28 -2.73
C LEU A 71 -7.62 -10.92 -1.37
N ALA A 72 -8.84 -11.47 -1.23
CA ALA A 72 -9.24 -12.17 -0.03
C ALA A 72 -8.38 -13.42 0.23
N GLU A 73 -8.03 -14.16 -0.82
CA GLU A 73 -7.18 -15.34 -0.70
C GLU A 73 -5.73 -14.97 -0.36
N GLU A 74 -5.24 -13.85 -0.90
CA GLU A 74 -3.92 -13.30 -0.57
C GLU A 74 -3.84 -12.88 0.90
N ILE A 75 -4.85 -12.16 1.40
CA ILE A 75 -4.94 -11.76 2.81
C ILE A 75 -4.95 -12.98 3.74
N ILE A 76 -5.71 -14.03 3.38
CA ILE A 76 -5.76 -15.27 4.17
C ILE A 76 -4.39 -15.96 4.18
N LYS A 77 -3.72 -16.06 3.02
CA LYS A 77 -2.37 -16.63 2.93
C LYS A 77 -1.35 -15.82 3.73
N GLU A 78 -1.41 -14.49 3.69
CA GLU A 78 -0.53 -13.64 4.49
C GLU A 78 -0.77 -13.79 6.00
N ASP A 79 -2.02 -13.90 6.43
CA ASP A 79 -2.38 -14.13 7.84
C ASP A 79 -1.92 -15.51 8.31
N GLU A 80 -2.05 -16.54 7.46
CA GLU A 80 -1.52 -17.88 7.72
C GLU A 80 0.01 -17.87 7.83
N LEU A 81 0.71 -17.14 6.96
CA LEU A 81 2.17 -16.97 7.02
C LEU A 81 2.60 -16.25 8.31
N LYS A 82 1.94 -15.16 8.68
CA LYS A 82 2.22 -14.42 9.94
C LYS A 82 1.93 -15.24 11.19
N ARG A 83 0.98 -16.17 11.15
CA ARG A 83 0.72 -17.12 12.25
C ARG A 83 1.71 -18.28 12.28
N ALA A 84 2.24 -18.67 11.11
CA ALA A 84 3.27 -19.69 10.98
C ALA A 84 4.66 -19.17 11.34
N GLU A 85 4.89 -17.86 11.22
CA GLU A 85 6.04 -17.19 11.83
C GLU A 85 6.05 -17.50 13.34
N GLU A 86 7.17 -18.07 13.80
CA GLU A 86 7.35 -18.45 15.19
C GLU A 86 7.10 -17.22 16.07
N LEU A 87 6.11 -17.34 16.95
CA LEU A 87 5.72 -16.30 17.89
C LEU A 87 6.97 -15.83 18.65
N ASP A 88 7.40 -14.58 18.46
CA ASP A 88 8.57 -14.04 19.13
C ASP A 88 8.31 -13.92 20.63
N LEU A 89 8.70 -14.97 21.37
CA LEU A 89 8.52 -15.12 22.80
C LEU A 89 9.20 -13.99 23.59
N PHE A 90 10.18 -13.29 23.02
CA PHE A 90 10.86 -12.18 23.69
C PHE A 90 10.00 -10.92 23.75
N ASN A 91 9.14 -10.68 22.76
CA ASN A 91 8.20 -9.56 22.77
C ASN A 91 6.96 -9.81 23.66
N ILE A 92 6.61 -11.07 23.89
CA ILE A 92 5.46 -11.50 24.71
C ILE A 92 5.81 -11.63 26.20
N GLN A 93 7.11 -11.61 26.54
CA GLN A 93 7.54 -11.62 27.93
C GLN A 93 6.93 -10.44 28.72
N PRO A 94 6.44 -10.68 29.95
CA PRO A 94 5.91 -9.62 30.77
C PRO A 94 7.00 -8.58 31.02
N LYS A 95 6.74 -7.34 30.62
CA LYS A 95 7.68 -6.23 30.85
C LYS A 95 7.88 -6.03 32.35
N ARG A 96 9.07 -5.52 32.73
CA ARG A 96 9.38 -5.14 34.12
C ARG A 96 8.31 -4.20 34.66
N VAL A 97 7.87 -4.37 35.90
CA VAL A 97 6.79 -3.56 36.53
C VAL A 97 6.98 -2.04 36.35
N ASN A 98 8.23 -1.57 36.35
CA ASN A 98 8.60 -0.17 36.32
C ASN A 98 8.83 0.38 34.88
N TRP A 99 8.54 -0.41 33.85
CA TRP A 99 8.83 -0.05 32.46
C TRP A 99 8.09 1.22 32.01
N ASP A 100 6.87 1.38 32.50
CA ASP A 100 6.03 2.54 32.22
C ASP A 100 6.58 3.79 32.90
N LEU A 101 6.99 3.68 34.17
CA LEU A 101 7.63 4.77 34.89
C LEU A 101 8.90 5.24 34.20
N LYS A 102 9.72 4.31 33.71
CA LYS A 102 10.94 4.63 32.95
C LYS A 102 10.61 5.34 31.64
N ARG A 103 9.58 4.89 30.92
CA ARG A 103 9.13 5.49 29.66
C ARG A 103 8.62 6.91 29.86
N ASP A 104 7.76 7.11 30.86
CA ASP A 104 7.19 8.42 31.17
C ASP A 104 8.23 9.40 31.70
N LEU A 105 9.18 8.92 32.51
CA LEU A 105 10.34 9.69 32.93
C LEU A 105 11.18 10.09 31.73
N ASN A 106 11.51 9.16 30.83
CA ASN A 106 12.29 9.45 29.62
C ASN A 106 11.61 10.53 28.76
N ASN A 107 10.30 10.45 28.54
CA ASN A 107 9.56 11.48 27.78
C ASN A 107 9.64 12.87 28.41
N ARG A 108 9.64 12.96 29.75
CA ARG A 108 9.82 14.21 30.49
C ARG A 108 11.28 14.69 30.43
N MET A 109 12.23 13.78 30.57
CA MET A 109 13.66 14.06 30.53
C MET A 109 14.13 14.53 29.16
N MET A 110 13.64 13.97 28.05
CA MET A 110 14.00 14.41 26.69
C MET A 110 13.80 15.92 26.46
N LYS A 111 12.71 16.48 27.01
CA LYS A 111 12.44 17.93 26.94
C LYS A 111 13.43 18.74 27.76
N LEU A 112 13.84 18.22 28.91
CA LEU A 112 14.79 18.86 29.82
C LEU A 112 16.23 18.74 29.29
N GLU A 113 16.64 17.57 28.81
CA GLU A 113 17.95 17.27 28.24
C GLU A 113 18.33 18.26 27.15
N ARG A 114 17.40 18.61 26.25
CA ARG A 114 17.67 19.62 25.22
C ARG A 114 18.04 20.97 25.83
N LYS A 115 17.28 21.43 26.83
CA LYS A 115 17.54 22.70 27.53
C LYS A 115 18.83 22.64 28.36
N THR A 116 19.11 21.49 28.97
CA THR A 116 20.33 21.26 29.73
C THR A 116 21.55 21.31 28.82
N ASN A 117 21.51 20.68 27.64
CA ASN A 117 22.57 20.74 26.64
C ASN A 117 22.77 22.16 26.10
N GLU A 118 21.68 22.89 25.86
CA GLU A 118 21.73 24.32 25.50
C GLU A 118 22.41 25.14 26.61
N ALA A 119 22.01 24.96 27.88
CA ALA A 119 22.60 25.65 29.03
C ALA A 119 24.09 25.29 29.21
N ILE A 120 24.47 24.02 29.09
CA ILE A 120 25.86 23.56 29.11
C ILE A 120 26.66 24.27 28.00
N SER A 121 26.12 24.35 26.79
CA SER A 121 26.79 25.05 25.69
C SER A 121 26.99 26.54 25.97
N VAL A 122 26.01 27.20 26.61
CA VAL A 122 26.11 28.62 27.00
C VAL A 122 27.17 28.81 28.09
N ILE A 123 27.18 27.94 29.09
CA ILE A 123 28.19 27.95 30.16
C ILE A 123 29.58 27.75 29.57
N PHE A 124 29.76 26.80 28.65
CA PHE A 124 31.05 26.61 27.97
C PHE A 124 31.47 27.85 27.17
N ARG A 125 30.58 28.47 26.41
CA ARG A 125 30.91 29.72 25.69
C ARG A 125 31.33 30.83 26.64
N SER A 126 30.60 31.03 27.73
CA SER A 126 30.92 32.04 28.75
C SER A 126 32.30 31.77 29.37
N ARG A 127 32.57 30.52 29.74
CA ARG A 127 33.85 30.10 30.32
C ARG A 127 35.02 30.25 29.34
N LEU A 128 34.82 29.91 28.08
CA LEU A 128 35.84 30.10 27.04
C LEU A 128 36.12 31.58 26.78
N GLN A 129 35.09 32.43 26.81
CA GLN A 129 35.25 33.88 26.66
C GLN A 129 35.97 34.51 27.85
N SER A 130 35.68 34.09 29.09
CA SER A 130 36.42 34.56 30.26
C SER A 130 37.88 34.15 30.20
N MET A 131 38.15 32.88 29.88
CA MET A 131 39.53 32.38 29.68
C MET A 131 40.27 33.16 28.59
N LYS A 132 39.63 33.41 27.44
CA LYS A 132 40.21 34.18 26.34
C LYS A 132 40.55 35.64 26.74
N LYS A 133 39.68 36.26 27.54
CA LYS A 133 39.88 37.63 28.04
C LYS A 133 41.08 37.70 28.99
N ASP A 134 41.22 36.72 29.87
CA ASP A 134 42.35 36.62 30.79
C ASP A 134 43.64 36.27 30.02
N SER A 135 43.53 35.46 28.96
CA SER A 135 44.65 35.04 28.10
C SER A 135 44.89 35.95 26.90
N ASN A 136 44.81 37.28 27.07
CA ASN A 136 45.27 38.33 26.14
C ASN A 136 45.33 37.94 24.63
N ASP A 137 44.19 37.49 24.09
CA ASP A 137 43.92 37.15 22.67
C ASP A 137 44.86 36.12 21.99
N ARG A 138 45.68 35.37 22.75
CA ARG A 138 46.31 34.16 22.21
C ARG A 138 45.23 33.07 22.17
N GLY A 139 44.88 32.60 20.98
CA GLY A 139 43.83 31.61 20.77
C GLY A 139 43.89 30.49 21.80
N VAL A 140 42.76 30.22 22.47
CA VAL A 140 42.67 29.22 23.52
C VAL A 140 42.77 27.83 22.87
N ASP A 141 43.96 27.24 22.87
CA ASP A 141 44.14 25.83 22.50
C ASP A 141 43.64 24.94 23.65
N LEU A 142 42.37 24.55 23.52
CA LEU A 142 41.67 23.69 24.47
C LEU A 142 42.34 22.32 24.62
N VAL A 143 42.93 21.79 23.55
CA VAL A 143 43.53 20.45 23.57
C VAL A 143 44.87 20.50 24.31
N ALA A 144 45.69 21.51 24.03
CA ALA A 144 46.94 21.71 24.76
C ALA A 144 46.73 22.01 26.24
N SER A 145 45.71 22.80 26.60
CA SER A 145 45.42 23.13 28.00
C SER A 145 44.85 21.96 28.81
N ILE A 146 44.03 21.09 28.20
CA ILE A 146 43.56 19.85 28.83
C ILE A 146 44.73 18.89 29.07
N ASN A 147 45.56 18.65 28.05
CA ASN A 147 46.72 17.76 28.18
C ASN A 147 47.74 18.26 29.22
N ALA A 148 47.96 19.58 29.31
CA ALA A 148 48.84 20.17 30.32
C ALA A 148 48.29 19.99 31.74
N ALA A 149 46.98 20.17 31.93
CA ALA A 149 46.33 20.01 33.23
C ALA A 149 46.27 18.53 33.70
N GLU A 150 46.14 17.59 32.76
CA GLU A 150 46.25 16.16 33.08
C GLU A 150 47.69 15.81 33.51
N HIS A 151 48.70 16.29 32.78
CA HIS A 151 50.09 16.05 33.15
C HIS A 151 50.47 16.65 34.52
N GLU A 152 49.96 17.83 34.86
CA GLU A 152 50.19 18.47 36.15
C GLU A 152 49.53 17.68 37.30
N ARG A 153 48.34 17.11 37.08
CA ARG A 153 47.69 16.23 38.05
C ARG A 153 48.44 14.92 38.26
N ASP A 154 48.90 14.31 37.18
CA ASP A 154 49.64 13.06 37.25
C ASP A 154 51.00 13.26 37.93
N GLN A 155 51.67 14.39 37.68
CA GLN A 155 52.89 14.78 38.40
C GLN A 155 52.62 15.04 39.88
N ALA A 156 51.58 15.80 40.23
CA ALA A 156 51.22 16.04 41.63
C ALA A 156 50.82 14.74 42.38
N ALA A 157 50.21 13.78 41.69
CA ALA A 157 49.93 12.46 42.25
C ALA A 157 51.22 11.66 42.48
N ALA A 158 52.16 11.69 41.53
CA ALA A 158 53.45 11.03 41.67
C ALA A 158 54.31 11.64 42.80
N ASP A 159 54.30 12.96 42.95
CA ASP A 159 55.02 13.67 44.02
C ASP A 159 54.42 13.36 45.40
N ALA A 160 53.09 13.27 45.50
CA ALA A 160 52.41 12.89 46.73
C ALA A 160 52.66 11.41 47.11
N GLU A 161 52.79 10.51 46.14
CA GLU A 161 53.19 9.13 46.36
C GLU A 161 54.67 9.02 46.79
N MET A 162 55.54 9.91 46.32
CA MET A 162 56.95 9.95 46.71
C MET A 162 57.14 10.50 48.14
N GLU A 163 56.44 11.57 48.52
CA GLU A 163 56.47 12.12 49.90
C GLU A 163 55.86 11.16 50.94
N GLY A 164 54.89 10.35 50.54
CA GLY A 164 54.27 9.33 51.41
C GLY A 164 55.18 8.14 51.73
N ASN A 165 56.21 7.88 50.91
CA ASN A 165 57.08 6.71 51.04
C ASN A 165 58.40 6.96 51.79
N ASP A 166 58.74 8.22 52.08
CA ASP A 166 59.93 8.62 52.88
C ASP A 166 59.61 8.82 54.39
N SER A 167 58.36 8.59 54.80
CA SER A 167 57.85 8.88 56.16
C SER A 167 57.67 7.67 57.09
N ASP A 168 58.16 6.48 56.72
CA ASP A 168 58.12 5.25 57.55
C ASP A 168 59.52 4.75 57.94
#